data_AF-A0A7V6GWD7-F1
#
_entry.id   AF-A0A7V6GWD7-F1
#
_cell.length_a   1.000
_cell.length_b   1.000
_cell.length_c   1.000
_cell.angle_alpha   90.00
_cell.angle_beta   90.00
_cell.angle_gamma   90.00
#
_symmetry.space_group_name_H-M   'P 1'
#
loop_
_entity.id
_entity.type
_entity.pdbx_description
1 polymer ?
#
loop_
_entity_poly.entity_id
_entity_poly.type
_entity_poly.pdbx_seq_one_letter_code
_entity_poly.pdbx_strand_id
1 'polypeptide(L)'
;MEIKLESLISYEKFKNDIDNVLEMVEKNGQAVILKDNEPLYIILKSDRYSILKERTLSKKVNKMTLQEAMKIVLKEVKGRKLHAAELSDEIYRRGLYFKKDGTQARYNQIRSRCGHYPDMFEALPGNIIYLKEGVE
;
A
#
# COMPACT_ATOMS: atom_id res chain seq x y z
N MET A 1 -21.80 -8.67 6.74
CA MET A 1 -21.44 -9.19 5.41
C MET A 1 -22.74 -9.35 4.65
N GLU A 2 -23.02 -8.47 3.70
CA GLU A 2 -24.20 -8.63 2.85
C GLU A 2 -23.88 -9.65 1.75
N ILE A 3 -24.63 -10.74 1.69
CA ILE A 3 -24.47 -11.77 0.67
C ILE A 3 -25.47 -11.47 -0.44
N LYS A 4 -24.97 -11.13 -1.63
CA LYS A 4 -25.81 -10.98 -2.82
C LYS A 4 -26.21 -12.37 -3.31
N LEU A 5 -27.45 -12.54 -3.76
CA LEU A 5 -27.92 -13.80 -4.36
C LEU A 5 -27.02 -14.24 -5.52
N GLU A 6 -26.50 -13.27 -6.27
CA GLU A 6 -25.59 -13.45 -7.41
C GLU A 6 -24.23 -14.04 -7.03
N SER A 7 -23.88 -14.07 -5.74
CA SER A 7 -22.64 -14.65 -5.21
C SER A 7 -22.80 -16.10 -4.78
N LEU A 8 -24.00 -16.69 -4.87
CA LEU A 8 -24.25 -18.05 -4.43
C LEU A 8 -23.95 -19.05 -5.55
N ILE A 9 -23.17 -20.09 -5.24
CA ILE A 9 -22.83 -21.15 -6.19
C ILE A 9 -22.89 -22.53 -5.53
N SER A 10 -23.34 -23.56 -6.23
CA SER A 10 -23.34 -24.93 -5.69
C SER A 10 -21.93 -25.53 -5.67
N TYR A 11 -21.68 -26.43 -4.72
CA TYR A 11 -20.42 -27.17 -4.61
C TYR A 11 -20.08 -27.96 -5.88
N GLU A 12 -21.09 -28.53 -6.54
CA GLU A 12 -20.91 -29.25 -7.80
C GLU A 12 -20.48 -28.31 -8.93
N LYS A 13 -21.07 -27.11 -9.02
CA LYS A 13 -20.65 -26.12 -10.03
C LYS A 13 -19.24 -25.60 -9.74
N PHE A 14 -18.91 -25.38 -8.47
CA PHE A 14 -17.55 -25.01 -8.04
C PHE A 14 -16.50 -26.05 -8.47
N LYS A 15 -16.79 -27.34 -8.36
CA LYS A 15 -15.87 -28.41 -8.78
C LYS A 15 -15.66 -28.50 -10.29
N ASN A 16 -16.70 -28.22 -11.06
CA ASN A 16 -16.70 -28.44 -12.50
C ASN A 16 -16.31 -27.18 -13.30
N ASP A 17 -16.45 -25.99 -12.70
CA ASP A 17 -16.26 -24.70 -13.38
C ASP A 17 -15.68 -23.65 -12.42
N ILE A 18 -14.40 -23.83 -12.11
CA ILE A 18 -13.68 -22.92 -11.22
C ILE A 18 -13.51 -21.52 -11.82
N ASP A 19 -13.38 -21.42 -13.14
CA ASP A 19 -13.19 -20.14 -13.83
C ASP A 19 -14.41 -19.24 -13.67
N ASN A 20 -15.62 -19.80 -13.81
CA ASN A 20 -16.86 -19.06 -13.56
C ASN A 20 -16.98 -18.58 -12.10
N VAL A 21 -16.47 -19.37 -11.13
CA VAL A 21 -16.44 -18.98 -9.72
C VAL A 21 -15.52 -17.77 -9.53
N LEU A 22 -14.34 -17.78 -10.16
CA LEU A 22 -13.39 -16.67 -10.08
C LEU A 22 -13.94 -15.41 -10.75
N GLU A 23 -14.58 -15.52 -11.92
CA GLU A 23 -15.27 -14.37 -12.55
C GLU A 23 -16.37 -13.78 -11.65
N MET A 24 -17.11 -14.64 -10.95
CA MET A 24 -18.12 -14.21 -9.99
C MET A 24 -17.50 -13.46 -8.81
N VAL A 25 -16.36 -13.93 -8.30
CA VAL A 25 -15.58 -13.23 -7.26
C VAL A 25 -15.05 -11.89 -7.77
N GLU A 26 -14.60 -11.82 -9.02
CA GLU A 26 -14.15 -10.58 -9.65
C GLU A 26 -15.28 -9.55 -9.78
N LYS A 27 -16.47 -10.00 -10.19
CA LYS A 27 -17.65 -9.14 -10.38
C LYS A 27 -18.29 -8.70 -9.07
N ASN A 28 -18.42 -9.62 -8.12
CA ASN A 28 -19.22 -9.43 -6.90
C ASN A 28 -18.37 -9.18 -5.64
N GLY A 29 -17.05 -9.33 -5.73
CA GLY A 29 -16.11 -9.25 -4.61
C GLY A 29 -16.02 -10.54 -3.78
N GLN A 30 -17.01 -11.44 -3.91
CA GLN A 30 -17.09 -12.69 -3.17
C GLN A 30 -17.95 -13.74 -3.89
N ALA A 31 -17.70 -15.01 -3.58
CA ALA A 31 -18.56 -16.15 -3.90
C ALA A 31 -18.75 -17.03 -2.66
N VAL A 32 -19.97 -17.47 -2.42
CA VAL A 32 -20.35 -18.37 -1.33
C VAL A 32 -20.74 -19.71 -1.94
N ILE A 33 -19.99 -20.74 -1.59
CA ILE A 33 -20.18 -22.10 -2.09
C ILE A 33 -21.11 -22.83 -1.14
N LEU A 34 -22.21 -23.31 -1.67
CA LEU A 34 -23.26 -24.01 -0.93
C LEU A 34 -23.19 -25.51 -1.17
N LYS A 35 -23.40 -26.29 -0.11
CA LYS A 35 -23.65 -27.73 -0.17
C LYS A 35 -24.85 -28.03 0.70
N ASP A 36 -25.83 -28.76 0.16
CA ASP A 36 -27.08 -29.08 0.86
C ASP A 36 -27.83 -27.83 1.34
N ASN A 37 -27.83 -26.77 0.52
CA ASN A 37 -28.35 -25.42 0.81
C ASN A 37 -27.69 -24.68 1.99
N GLU A 38 -26.62 -25.22 2.55
CA GLU A 38 -25.84 -24.61 3.62
C GLU A 38 -24.51 -24.05 3.08
N PRO A 39 -24.03 -22.91 3.60
CA PRO A 39 -22.70 -22.40 3.25
C PRO A 39 -21.59 -23.35 3.68
N LEU A 40 -20.81 -23.82 2.71
CA LEU A 40 -19.65 -24.68 2.95
C LEU A 40 -18.33 -23.91 2.90
N TYR A 41 -18.19 -22.99 1.93
CA TYR A 41 -17.00 -22.14 1.78
C TYR A 41 -17.36 -20.74 1.33
N ILE A 42 -16.46 -19.79 1.60
CA ILE A 42 -16.51 -18.43 1.06
C ILE A 42 -15.17 -18.12 0.40
N ILE A 43 -15.22 -17.67 -0.84
CA ILE A 43 -14.07 -17.15 -1.58
C ILE A 43 -14.23 -15.64 -1.65
N LEU A 44 -13.20 -14.92 -1.19
CA LEU A 44 -13.16 -13.47 -1.21
C LEU A 44 -12.08 -13.01 -2.17
N LYS A 45 -12.37 -11.97 -2.94
CA LYS A 45 -11.32 -11.27 -3.68
C LYS A 45 -10.39 -10.62 -2.66
N SER A 46 -9.18 -11.16 -2.54
CA SER A 46 -8.17 -10.57 -1.66
C SER A 46 -7.65 -9.31 -2.31
N ASP A 47 -8.23 -8.19 -1.91
CA ASP A 47 -7.68 -6.90 -2.27
C ASP A 47 -6.51 -6.61 -1.32
N ARG A 48 -5.34 -7.21 -1.61
CA ARG A 48 -4.12 -6.98 -0.83
C ARG A 48 -3.82 -5.50 -0.70
N TYR A 49 -4.20 -4.70 -1.71
CA TYR A 49 -4.05 -3.26 -1.69
C TYR A 49 -4.99 -2.61 -0.66
N SER A 50 -6.26 -3.02 -0.59
CA SER A 50 -7.22 -2.54 0.42
C SER A 50 -6.94 -3.05 1.83
N ILE A 51 -6.47 -4.29 2.00
CA ILE A 51 -6.08 -4.84 3.32
C ILE A 51 -4.81 -4.15 3.83
N LEU A 52 -3.85 -3.85 2.94
CA LEU A 52 -2.71 -3.00 3.27
C LEU A 52 -3.18 -1.58 3.60
N LYS A 53 -4.13 -1.01 2.84
CA LYS A 53 -4.74 0.30 3.12
C LYS A 53 -5.45 0.34 4.48
N GLU A 54 -6.22 -0.69 4.85
CA GLU A 54 -6.93 -0.80 6.15
C GLU A 54 -5.97 -1.05 7.32
N ARG A 55 -4.92 -1.86 7.14
CA ARG A 55 -3.83 -2.01 8.11
C ARG A 55 -3.03 -0.71 8.28
N THR A 56 -2.93 0.11 7.24
CA THR A 56 -2.32 1.45 7.29
C THR A 56 -3.27 2.48 7.93
N LEU A 57 -4.59 2.37 7.72
CA LEU A 57 -5.62 3.25 8.30
C LEU A 57 -5.85 3.00 9.80
N SER A 58 -5.71 1.76 10.27
CA SER A 58 -5.90 1.38 11.69
C SER A 58 -4.68 1.67 12.58
N LYS A 59 -3.49 1.82 12.01
CA LYS A 59 -2.36 2.46 12.70
C LYS A 59 -2.45 3.96 12.50
N LYS A 60 -3.30 4.60 13.31
CA LYS A 60 -3.14 6.00 13.78
C LYS A 60 -2.63 6.93 12.68
N VAL A 61 -3.53 7.44 11.83
CA VAL A 61 -3.23 8.49 10.84
C VAL A 61 -2.76 9.75 11.57
N ASN A 62 -1.51 9.75 12.04
CA ASN A 62 -0.70 10.93 11.89
C ASN A 62 -0.55 11.08 10.39
N LYS A 63 -1.15 12.14 9.84
CA LYS A 63 -0.85 12.61 8.49
C LYS A 63 0.63 12.95 8.46
N MET A 64 1.45 11.92 8.24
CA MET A 64 2.87 12.08 8.19
C MET A 64 3.19 12.93 6.96
N THR A 65 4.04 13.92 7.17
CA THR A 65 4.49 14.82 6.11
C THR A 65 5.56 14.15 5.27
N LEU A 66 5.83 14.69 4.07
CA LEU A 66 6.83 14.09 3.17
C LEU A 66 8.22 14.03 3.83
N GLN A 67 8.63 15.06 4.58
CA GLN A 67 9.90 15.07 5.27
C GLN A 67 9.99 14.04 6.40
N GLU A 68 8.90 13.82 7.15
CA GLU A 68 8.87 12.78 8.18
C GLU A 68 8.97 11.38 7.55
N ALA A 69 8.30 11.17 6.42
CA ALA A 69 8.42 9.93 5.64
C ALA A 69 9.84 9.68 5.15
N MET A 70 10.49 10.72 4.61
CA MET A 70 11.89 10.65 4.17
C MET A 70 12.82 10.28 5.33
N LYS A 71 12.63 10.90 6.50
CA LYS A 71 13.43 10.63 7.70
C LYS A 71 13.32 9.18 8.15
N ILE A 72 12.12 8.60 8.18
CA ILE A 72 11.93 7.18 8.55
C ILE A 72 12.70 6.27 7.60
N VAL A 73 12.51 6.43 6.29
CA VAL A 73 13.16 5.56 5.30
C VAL A 73 14.67 5.68 5.37
N LEU A 74 15.21 6.92 5.42
CA LEU A 74 16.65 7.13 5.48
C LEU A 74 17.26 6.64 6.80
N LYS A 75 16.56 6.71 7.92
CA LYS A 75 17.07 6.21 9.22
C LYS A 75 17.27 4.69 9.22
N GLU A 76 16.48 3.96 8.45
CA GLU A 76 16.53 2.48 8.41
C GLU A 76 17.50 1.93 7.35
N VAL A 77 17.90 2.74 6.36
CA VAL A 77 18.82 2.32 5.31
C VAL A 77 20.28 2.46 5.76
N LYS A 78 21.09 1.45 5.44
CA LYS A 78 22.53 1.43 5.73
C LYS A 78 23.21 2.66 5.12
N GLY A 79 23.85 3.46 5.97
CA GLY A 79 24.54 4.69 5.55
C GLY A 79 23.63 5.91 5.38
N ARG A 80 22.36 5.82 5.78
CA ARG A 80 21.41 6.95 5.87
C ARG A 80 21.25 7.75 4.58
N LYS A 81 21.47 7.11 3.44
CA LYS A 81 21.40 7.73 2.11
C LYS A 81 20.68 6.83 1.11
N LEU A 82 19.94 7.46 0.20
CA LEU A 82 19.30 6.81 -0.94
C LEU A 82 19.26 7.75 -2.13
N HIS A 83 19.15 7.20 -3.34
CA HIS A 83 18.82 8.00 -4.51
C HIS A 83 17.39 8.57 -4.36
N ALA A 84 17.14 9.80 -4.82
CA ALA A 84 15.87 10.49 -4.63
C ALA A 84 14.66 9.76 -5.26
N ALA A 85 14.89 9.05 -6.37
CA ALA A 85 13.85 8.20 -6.98
C ALA A 85 13.57 6.96 -6.11
N GLU A 86 14.62 6.26 -5.65
CA GLU A 86 14.47 5.08 -4.78
C GLU A 86 13.81 5.45 -3.45
N LEU A 87 14.16 6.61 -2.89
CA LEU A 87 13.53 7.14 -1.68
C LEU A 87 12.04 7.40 -1.90
N SER A 88 11.67 7.95 -3.06
CA SER A 88 10.27 8.16 -3.44
C SER A 88 9.51 6.82 -3.56
N ASP A 89 10.10 5.86 -4.26
CA ASP A 89 9.51 4.53 -4.45
C ASP A 89 9.31 3.83 -3.11
N GLU A 90 10.29 3.90 -2.22
CA GLU A 90 10.25 3.26 -0.91
C GLU A 90 9.22 3.89 0.03
N ILE A 91 9.08 5.22 -0.01
CA ILE A 91 8.02 5.95 0.73
C ILE A 91 6.63 5.50 0.26
N TYR A 92 6.43 5.39 -1.05
CA TYR A 92 5.16 4.99 -1.64
C TYR A 92 4.84 3.52 -1.37
N ARG A 93 5.81 2.62 -1.58
CA ARG A 93 5.71 1.18 -1.35
C ARG A 93 5.34 0.85 0.09
N ARG A 94 5.85 1.61 1.04
CA ARG A 94 5.55 1.45 2.48
C ARG A 94 4.28 2.18 2.93
N GLY A 95 3.62 2.94 2.04
CA GLY A 95 2.44 3.73 2.38
C GLY A 95 2.70 4.83 3.41
N LEU A 96 3.94 5.32 3.51
CA LEU A 96 4.35 6.29 4.52
C LEU A 96 3.86 7.71 4.20
N TYR A 97 3.70 8.04 2.92
CA TYR A 97 3.16 9.31 2.48
C TYR A 97 2.50 9.17 1.10
N PHE A 98 1.36 9.85 0.95
CA PHE A 98 0.71 10.09 -0.33
C PHE A 98 0.45 11.59 -0.49
N LYS A 99 0.50 12.09 -1.73
CA LYS A 99 0.00 13.44 -2.03
C LYS A 99 -1.51 13.50 -1.78
N LYS A 100 -2.06 14.72 -1.79
CA LYS A 100 -3.52 14.95 -1.65
C LYS A 100 -4.35 14.22 -2.72
N ASP A 101 -3.78 14.04 -3.91
CA ASP A 101 -4.38 13.30 -5.03
C ASP A 101 -4.20 11.76 -4.93
N GLY A 102 -3.57 11.27 -3.86
CA GLY A 102 -3.28 9.84 -3.65
C GLY A 102 -2.07 9.32 -4.41
N THR A 103 -1.41 10.14 -5.22
CA THR A 103 -0.28 9.70 -6.05
C THR A 103 1.08 9.89 -5.34
N GLN A 104 2.10 9.21 -5.86
CA GLN A 104 3.47 9.22 -5.34
C GLN A 104 4.13 10.60 -5.46
N ALA A 105 4.94 10.97 -4.46
CA ALA A 105 5.74 12.19 -4.50
C ALA A 105 6.88 12.05 -5.52
N ARG A 106 7.03 12.97 -6.47
CA ARG A 106 8.08 12.89 -7.48
C ARG A 106 9.48 13.17 -6.89
N TYR A 107 10.54 12.67 -7.54
CA TYR A 107 11.92 12.85 -7.09
C TYR A 107 12.31 14.33 -6.91
N ASN A 108 11.78 15.24 -7.74
CA ASN A 108 12.01 16.67 -7.61
C ASN A 108 11.40 17.23 -6.32
N GLN A 109 10.24 16.72 -5.90
CA GLN A 109 9.60 17.10 -4.62
C GLN A 109 10.41 16.60 -3.42
N ILE A 110 10.99 15.39 -3.51
CA ILE A 110 11.95 14.87 -2.52
C ILE A 110 13.16 15.82 -2.42
N ARG A 111 13.77 16.17 -3.56
CA ARG A 111 14.91 17.11 -3.59
C ARG A 111 14.57 18.49 -3.04
N SER A 112 13.38 19.01 -3.34
CA SER A 112 12.93 20.30 -2.79
C SER A 112 12.87 20.28 -1.27
N ARG A 113 12.66 19.12 -0.62
CA ARG A 113 12.67 19.04 0.85
C ARG A 113 14.06 19.28 1.45
N CYS A 114 15.14 18.93 0.75
CA CYS A 114 16.50 19.24 1.21
C CYS A 114 16.75 20.75 1.31
N GLY A 115 16.16 21.55 0.41
CA GLY A 115 16.23 23.01 0.49
C GLY A 115 15.40 23.62 1.61
N HIS A 116 14.24 23.02 1.93
CA HIS A 116 13.34 23.51 2.99
C HIS A 116 13.73 23.02 4.39
N TYR A 117 14.45 21.90 4.48
CA TYR A 117 14.88 21.28 5.74
C TYR A 117 16.39 20.97 5.71
N PRO A 118 17.25 21.99 5.57
CA PRO A 118 18.71 21.81 5.45
C PRO A 118 19.34 21.24 6.73
N ASP A 119 18.68 21.41 7.88
CA ASP A 119 19.14 20.86 9.16
C ASP A 119 18.90 19.35 9.26
N MET A 120 17.97 18.81 8.47
CA MET A 120 17.63 17.38 8.46
C MET A 120 18.27 16.62 7.31
N PHE A 121 18.23 17.20 6.10
CA PHE A 121 18.65 16.51 4.89
C PHE A 121 19.74 17.27 4.15
N GLU A 122 20.57 16.51 3.45
CA GLU A 122 21.58 17.01 2.55
C GLU A 122 21.42 16.37 1.17
N ALA A 123 21.51 17.18 0.11
CA ALA A 123 21.45 16.71 -1.27
C ALA A 123 22.88 16.57 -1.80
N LEU A 124 23.32 15.33 -2.00
CA LEU A 124 24.63 14.99 -2.52
C LEU A 124 24.61 14.90 -4.06
N PRO A 125 25.78 14.96 -4.73
CA PRO A 125 25.90 14.69 -6.16
C PRO A 125 25.27 13.34 -6.55
N GLY A 126 24.74 13.25 -7.77
CA GLY A 126 24.09 12.04 -8.26
C GLY A 126 22.67 11.81 -7.74
N ASN A 127 21.93 12.87 -7.37
CA ASN A 127 20.56 12.80 -6.85
C ASN A 127 20.43 11.96 -5.56
N ILE A 128 21.47 11.93 -4.74
CA ILE A 128 21.46 11.19 -3.47
C ILE A 128 20.97 12.11 -2.36
N ILE A 129 20.06 11.62 -1.53
CA ILE A 129 19.57 12.29 -0.33
C ILE A 129 20.20 11.62 0.88
N TYR A 130 20.82 12.41 1.75
CA TYR A 130 21.41 11.97 3.02
C TYR A 130 20.63 12.54 4.20
N LEU A 131 20.42 11.74 5.25
CA LEU A 131 19.85 12.17 6.52
C LEU A 131 20.98 12.44 7.53
N LYS A 132 21.06 13.68 8.01
CA LYS A 132 22.07 14.11 8.98
C LYS A 132 21.95 13.37 10.32
N GLU A 133 23.07 13.31 11.04
CA GLU A 133 23.13 12.77 12.41
C GLU A 133 22.52 13.76 13.41
N GLY A 134 21.91 13.27 14.48
CA GLY A 134 21.27 14.11 15.51
C GLY A 134 19.82 14.52 15.24
N VAL A 135 19.21 14.07 14.15
CA VAL A 135 17.77 14.31 13.87
C VAL A 135 16.92 13.26 14.62
N GLU A 136 16.47 13.58 15.83
CA GLU A 136 15.55 12.74 16.66
C GLU A 136 14.12 12.74 16.16
#